data_AF-A0AAD5QFH5-F1
#
_entry.id   AF-A0AAD5QFH5-F1
#
_cell.length_a   1.000
_cell.length_b   1.000
_cell.length_c   1.000
_cell.angle_alpha   90.00
_cell.angle_beta   90.00
_cell.angle_gamma   90.00
#
_symmetry.space_group_name_H-M   'P 1'
#
loop_
_entity.id
_entity.type
_entity.pdbx_description
1 polymer ?
#
loop_
_entity_poly.entity_id
_entity_poly.type
_entity_poly.pdbx_seq_one_letter_code
_entity_poly.pdbx_strand_id
1 'polypeptide(L)'
;MLFLQSDSSKKPIHMYINSPGGSVTAGLAIYDTMQMISAPVATWCVGQASSMGSLLLCAGEKGMRTALPNSRIMVHQPSGGAQGSCSDILIRAEEIQRLKKRVQEIYVHHTGQTYEVIQETLDRDRFMSALEAKQFGIVDKVESHQGSVPQD
;
A
#
# COMPACT_ATOMS: atom_id res chain seq x y z
N MET A 1 9.82 -4.78 11.99
CA MET A 1 9.17 -3.57 12.52
C MET A 1 9.18 -3.54 14.04
N LEU A 2 8.57 -4.50 14.74
CA LEU A 2 8.54 -4.52 16.22
C LEU A 2 9.94 -4.41 16.86
N PHE A 3 10.91 -5.14 16.34
CA PHE A 3 12.32 -5.04 16.78
C PHE A 3 12.87 -3.60 16.69
N LEU A 4 12.66 -2.93 15.55
CA LEU A 4 13.16 -1.56 15.33
C LEU A 4 12.44 -0.55 16.23
N GLN A 5 11.15 -0.75 16.49
CA GLN A 5 10.43 0.07 17.47
C GLN A 5 10.98 -0.11 18.89
N SER A 6 11.29 -1.35 19.29
CA SER A 6 11.88 -1.63 20.61
C SER A 6 13.27 -1.01 20.76
N ASP A 7 14.06 -0.95 19.69
CA ASP A 7 15.36 -0.26 19.67
C ASP A 7 15.19 1.27 19.77
N SER A 8 14.30 1.86 18.96
CA SER A 8 13.93 3.27 19.09
C SER A 8 12.55 3.56 18.53
N SER A 9 11.64 3.99 19.39
CA SER A 9 10.28 4.38 19.00
C SER A 9 10.18 5.73 18.28
N LYS A 10 11.29 6.48 18.17
CA LYS A 10 11.32 7.81 17.53
C LYS A 10 12.03 7.84 16.18
N LYS A 11 12.93 6.88 15.93
CA LYS A 11 13.68 6.85 14.66
C LYS A 11 12.77 6.35 13.54
N PRO A 12 12.75 7.00 12.36
CA PRO A 12 11.99 6.50 11.23
C PRO A 12 12.44 5.10 10.81
N ILE A 13 11.48 4.24 10.48
CA ILE A 13 11.71 2.93 9.87
C ILE A 13 11.60 3.09 8.36
N HIS A 14 12.63 2.70 7.63
CA HIS A 14 12.62 2.74 6.16
C HIS A 14 12.18 1.40 5.59
N MET A 15 11.07 1.39 4.87
CA MET A 15 10.49 0.22 4.21
C MET A 15 10.64 0.33 2.70
N TYR A 16 11.56 -0.44 2.13
CA TYR A 16 11.75 -0.55 0.69
C TYR A 16 10.81 -1.61 0.10
N ILE A 17 10.09 -1.25 -0.96
CA ILE A 17 9.02 -2.03 -1.56
C ILE A 17 9.36 -2.25 -3.04
N ASN A 18 9.55 -3.51 -3.39
CA ASN A 18 9.54 -4.02 -4.76
C ASN A 18 8.67 -5.28 -4.77
N SER A 19 7.36 -5.11 -4.92
CA SER A 19 6.40 -6.20 -4.72
C SER A 19 5.30 -6.21 -5.78
N PRO A 20 5.00 -7.40 -6.37
CA PRO A 20 3.86 -7.58 -7.26
C PRO A 20 2.52 -7.69 -6.51
N GLY A 21 2.52 -7.69 -5.17
CA GLY A 21 1.35 -7.92 -4.34
C GLY A 21 1.41 -9.27 -3.62
N GLY A 22 0.24 -9.78 -3.19
CA GLY A 22 0.15 -11.06 -2.49
C GLY A 22 -1.16 -11.22 -1.73
N SER A 23 -1.14 -12.06 -0.68
CA SER A 23 -2.30 -12.29 0.18
C SER A 23 -2.76 -11.00 0.86
N VAL A 24 -4.06 -10.70 0.74
CA VAL A 24 -4.68 -9.51 1.34
C VAL A 24 -4.53 -9.52 2.86
N THR A 25 -4.81 -10.65 3.52
CA THR A 25 -4.72 -10.74 4.99
C THR A 25 -3.29 -10.61 5.49
N ALA A 26 -2.31 -11.14 4.76
CA ALA A 26 -0.89 -10.95 5.10
C ALA A 26 -0.48 -9.48 4.95
N GLY A 27 -0.92 -8.82 3.88
CA GLY A 27 -0.67 -7.39 3.71
C GLY A 27 -1.37 -6.53 4.77
N LEU A 28 -2.59 -6.89 5.18
CA LEU A 28 -3.31 -6.21 6.27
C LEU A 28 -2.60 -6.37 7.62
N ALA A 29 -1.98 -7.53 7.90
CA ALA A 29 -1.19 -7.71 9.10
C ALA A 29 0.04 -6.78 9.14
N ILE A 30 0.71 -6.59 7.99
CA ILE A 30 1.82 -5.64 7.86
C ILE A 30 1.30 -4.21 8.02
N TYR A 31 0.20 -3.87 7.35
CA TYR A 31 -0.46 -2.57 7.44
C TYR A 31 -0.79 -2.21 8.89
N ASP A 32 -1.51 -3.08 9.61
CA ASP A 32 -1.92 -2.83 11.00
C ASP A 32 -0.68 -2.70 11.90
N THR A 33 0.38 -3.46 11.63
CA THR A 33 1.65 -3.30 12.35
C THR A 33 2.27 -1.92 12.09
N MET A 34 2.26 -1.43 10.84
CA MET A 34 2.75 -0.08 10.52
C MET A 34 1.95 1.01 11.25
N GLN A 35 0.62 0.84 11.38
CA GLN A 35 -0.24 1.82 12.05
C GLN A 35 -0.20 1.72 13.59
N MET A 36 0.11 0.54 14.14
CA MET A 36 0.16 0.29 15.58
C MET A 36 1.44 0.84 16.22
N ILE A 37 2.56 0.84 15.50
CA ILE A 37 3.84 1.31 16.01
C ILE A 37 3.91 2.84 16.05
N SER A 38 4.64 3.40 17.02
CA SER A 38 4.87 4.83 17.19
C SER A 38 6.00 5.37 16.31
N ALA A 39 6.94 4.51 15.89
CA ALA A 39 8.01 4.91 15.00
C ALA A 39 7.44 5.21 13.60
N PRO A 40 7.73 6.38 13.00
CA PRO A 40 7.18 6.73 11.70
C PRO A 40 7.75 5.81 10.62
N VAL A 41 6.91 5.33 9.70
CA VAL A 41 7.33 4.41 8.64
C VAL A 41 7.47 5.17 7.32
N ALA A 42 8.71 5.36 6.85
CA ALA A 42 9.00 5.88 5.52
C ALA A 42 8.93 4.76 4.47
N THR A 43 8.15 4.94 3.41
CA THR A 43 7.99 3.93 2.36
C THR A 43 8.71 4.35 1.08
N TRP A 44 9.38 3.38 0.44
CA TRP A 44 10.18 3.60 -0.77
C TRP A 44 9.80 2.58 -1.84
N CYS A 45 9.14 3.03 -2.91
CA CYS A 45 8.86 2.19 -4.07
C CYS A 45 10.08 2.15 -5.00
N VAL A 46 10.69 0.98 -5.13
CA VAL A 46 11.85 0.71 -5.99
C VAL A 46 11.44 -0.36 -7.02
N GLY A 47 11.23 0.05 -8.27
CA GLY A 47 10.77 -0.87 -9.31
C GLY A 47 9.25 -0.96 -9.35
N GLN A 48 8.61 -1.73 -8.46
CA GLN A 48 7.14 -1.78 -8.43
C GLN A 48 6.51 -1.87 -7.05
N ALA A 49 5.30 -1.31 -6.94
CA ALA A 49 4.39 -1.53 -5.84
C ALA A 49 2.99 -1.80 -6.40
N SER A 50 2.62 -3.07 -6.42
CA SER A 50 1.39 -3.55 -7.06
C SER A 50 0.45 -4.19 -6.04
N SER A 51 -0.86 -3.99 -6.16
CA SER A 51 -1.88 -4.58 -5.30
C SER A 51 -1.64 -4.31 -3.80
N MET A 52 -1.41 -5.31 -2.95
CA MET A 52 -1.05 -5.06 -1.55
C MET A 52 0.28 -4.32 -1.38
N GLY A 53 1.18 -4.36 -2.36
CA GLY A 53 2.41 -3.58 -2.36
C GLY A 53 2.14 -2.07 -2.45
N SER A 54 1.19 -1.64 -3.29
CA SER A 54 0.79 -0.22 -3.37
C SER A 54 0.00 0.24 -2.16
N LEU A 55 -0.78 -0.63 -1.53
CA LEU A 55 -1.45 -0.33 -0.26
C LEU A 55 -0.44 -0.07 0.85
N LEU A 56 0.58 -0.93 0.97
CA LEU A 56 1.65 -0.73 1.95
C LEU A 56 2.49 0.50 1.63
N LEU A 57 2.71 0.81 0.35
CA LEU A 57 3.37 2.04 -0.07
C LEU A 57 2.60 3.28 0.40
N CYS A 58 1.28 3.35 0.16
CA CYS A 58 0.50 4.51 0.55
C CYS A 58 0.28 4.64 2.07
N ALA A 59 0.42 3.54 2.80
CA ALA A 59 0.24 3.47 4.26
C ALA A 59 1.43 3.96 5.08
N GLY A 60 2.52 4.40 4.44
CA GLY A 60 3.62 5.07 5.12
C GLY A 60 3.19 6.42 5.73
N GLU A 61 4.01 6.93 6.63
CA GLU A 61 3.81 8.22 7.28
C GLU A 61 3.64 9.33 6.22
N LYS A 62 2.63 10.20 6.40
CA LYS A 62 2.31 11.23 5.42
C LYS A 62 3.49 12.20 5.26
N GLY A 63 3.89 12.45 4.02
CA GLY A 63 5.10 13.23 3.69
C GLY A 63 6.38 12.39 3.61
N MET A 64 6.33 11.09 3.92
CA MET A 64 7.46 10.16 3.91
C MET A 64 7.24 8.97 2.95
N ARG A 65 6.34 9.11 1.97
CA ARG A 65 6.06 8.10 0.94
C ARG A 65 6.74 8.50 -0.36
N THR A 66 7.70 7.71 -0.81
CA THR A 66 8.56 8.05 -1.96
C THR A 66 8.52 6.96 -3.03
N ALA A 67 8.50 7.35 -4.30
CA ALA A 67 8.75 6.47 -5.43
C ALA A 67 9.99 6.93 -6.22
N LEU A 68 10.75 5.98 -6.76
CA LEU A 68 11.80 6.29 -7.74
C LEU A 68 11.18 6.60 -9.12
N PRO A 69 11.90 7.28 -10.04
CA PRO A 69 11.30 7.81 -11.26
C PRO A 69 10.73 6.75 -12.20
N ASN A 70 11.37 5.58 -12.25
CA ASN A 70 10.97 4.44 -13.09
C ASN A 70 10.05 3.46 -12.34
N SER A 71 9.61 3.81 -11.13
CA SER A 71 8.73 2.94 -10.38
C SER A 71 7.33 2.90 -10.98
N ARG A 72 6.77 1.70 -11.02
CA ARG A 72 5.41 1.42 -11.49
C ARG A 72 4.53 1.08 -10.30
N ILE A 73 3.40 1.77 -10.18
CA ILE A 73 2.40 1.51 -9.17
C ILE A 73 1.21 0.84 -9.86
N MET A 74 0.65 -0.19 -9.24
CA MET A 74 -0.59 -0.81 -9.71
C MET A 74 -1.58 -0.94 -8.55
N VAL A 75 -2.83 -0.56 -8.79
CA VAL A 75 -3.93 -0.80 -7.86
C VAL A 75 -5.03 -1.61 -8.56
N HIS A 76 -5.70 -2.48 -7.80
CA HIS A 76 -6.86 -3.23 -8.25
C HIS A 76 -7.66 -3.74 -7.04
N GLN A 77 -8.84 -4.29 -7.30
CA GLN A 77 -9.65 -4.94 -6.30
C GLN A 77 -9.03 -6.28 -5.88
N PRO A 78 -9.27 -6.74 -4.63
CA PRO A 78 -8.95 -8.10 -4.24
C PRO A 78 -9.55 -9.12 -5.19
N SER A 79 -8.77 -10.17 -5.50
CA SER A 79 -9.23 -11.32 -6.27
C SER A 79 -9.33 -12.54 -5.35
N GLY A 80 -10.32 -13.40 -5.60
CA GLY A 80 -10.56 -14.62 -4.84
C GLY A 80 -11.51 -15.55 -5.59
N GLY A 81 -11.65 -16.78 -5.10
CA GLY A 81 -12.55 -17.77 -5.65
C GLY A 81 -13.35 -18.46 -4.55
N ALA A 82 -14.49 -19.04 -4.92
CA ALA A 82 -15.34 -19.82 -4.03
C ALA A 82 -15.76 -21.12 -4.71
N GLN A 83 -15.79 -22.21 -3.96
CA GLN A 83 -16.24 -23.55 -4.36
C GLN A 83 -16.87 -24.24 -3.15
N GLY A 84 -17.80 -25.17 -3.37
CA GLY A 84 -18.47 -25.91 -2.30
C GLY A 84 -19.99 -25.85 -2.40
N SER A 85 -20.67 -26.01 -1.27
CA SER A 85 -22.13 -25.88 -1.21
C SER A 85 -22.59 -24.45 -1.49
N CYS A 86 -23.89 -24.26 -1.76
CA CYS A 86 -24.46 -22.92 -1.95
C CYS A 86 -24.13 -21.98 -0.77
N SER A 87 -24.25 -22.48 0.47
CA SER A 87 -23.91 -21.73 1.67
C SER A 87 -22.42 -21.35 1.73
N ASP A 88 -21.51 -22.28 1.37
CA ASP A 88 -20.07 -21.99 1.34
C ASP A 88 -19.72 -20.91 0.32
N ILE A 89 -20.34 -20.97 -0.87
CA ILE A 89 -20.14 -19.98 -1.93
C ILE A 89 -20.59 -18.60 -1.46
N LEU A 90 -21.77 -18.50 -0.84
CA LEU A 90 -22.30 -17.23 -0.33
C LEU A 90 -21.42 -16.63 0.76
N ILE A 91 -20.99 -17.43 1.74
CA ILE A 91 -20.11 -16.98 2.83
C ILE A 91 -18.78 -16.44 2.28
N ARG A 92 -18.20 -17.14 1.28
CA ARG A 92 -16.94 -16.70 0.67
C ARG A 92 -17.09 -15.44 -0.18
N ALA A 93 -18.20 -15.31 -0.91
CA ALA A 93 -18.50 -14.10 -1.68
C ALA A 93 -18.65 -12.88 -0.75
N GLU A 94 -19.35 -13.04 0.37
CA GLU A 94 -19.52 -11.98 1.37
C GLU A 94 -18.18 -11.54 1.97
N GLU A 95 -17.29 -12.48 2.30
CA GLU A 95 -15.95 -12.15 2.82
C GLU A 95 -15.07 -11.44 1.78
N ILE A 96 -15.12 -11.85 0.51
CA ILE A 96 -14.42 -11.14 -0.58
C ILE A 96 -14.95 -9.71 -0.71
N GLN A 97 -16.27 -9.52 -0.63
CA GLN A 97 -16.89 -8.20 -0.67
C GLN A 97 -16.47 -7.33 0.53
N ARG A 98 -16.40 -7.91 1.73
CA ARG A 98 -15.93 -7.24 2.94
C ARG A 98 -14.48 -6.79 2.80
N LEU A 99 -13.59 -7.67 2.32
CA LEU A 99 -12.18 -7.35 2.09
C LEU A 99 -12.01 -6.27 1.02
N LYS A 100 -12.78 -6.33 -0.07
CA LYS A 100 -12.80 -5.29 -1.11
C LYS A 100 -13.12 -3.93 -0.51
N LYS A 101 -14.21 -3.83 0.26
CA LYS A 101 -14.62 -2.58 0.92
C LYS A 101 -13.53 -2.08 1.87
N ARG A 102 -12.95 -2.96 2.70
CA ARG A 102 -11.91 -2.58 3.66
C ARG A 102 -10.66 -2.02 2.97
N VAL A 103 -10.21 -2.65 1.89
CA VAL A 103 -9.07 -2.17 1.09
C VAL A 103 -9.37 -0.79 0.50
N GLN A 104 -10.58 -0.57 -0.04
CA GLN A 104 -10.99 0.72 -0.59
C GLN A 104 -10.99 1.82 0.47
N GLU A 105 -11.54 1.56 1.67
CA GLU A 105 -11.51 2.51 2.80
C GLU A 105 -10.09 2.91 3.21
N ILE A 106 -9.14 1.97 3.19
CA ILE A 106 -7.72 2.25 3.49
C ILE A 106 -7.13 3.19 2.43
N TYR A 107 -7.39 2.93 1.14
CA TYR A 107 -6.94 3.82 0.08
C TYR A 107 -7.57 5.22 0.20
N VAL A 108 -8.87 5.32 0.50
CA VAL A 108 -9.54 6.61 0.74
C VAL A 108 -8.82 7.39 1.84
N HIS A 109 -8.56 6.73 2.97
CA HIS A 109 -7.89 7.34 4.10
C HIS A 109 -6.50 7.89 3.75
N HIS A 110 -5.67 7.10 3.07
CA HIS A 110 -4.27 7.45 2.80
C HIS A 110 -4.06 8.36 1.58
N THR A 111 -4.93 8.28 0.58
CA THR A 111 -4.81 9.09 -0.65
C THR A 111 -5.56 10.42 -0.56
N GLY A 112 -6.60 10.50 0.29
CA GLY A 112 -7.50 11.65 0.34
C GLY A 112 -8.48 11.74 -0.84
N GLN A 113 -8.52 10.72 -1.70
CA GLN A 113 -9.51 10.61 -2.78
C GLN A 113 -10.90 10.26 -2.20
N THR A 114 -11.96 10.59 -2.94
CA THR A 114 -13.31 10.16 -2.55
C THR A 114 -13.47 8.65 -2.72
N TYR A 115 -14.45 8.07 -2.02
CA TYR A 115 -14.72 6.64 -2.11
C TYR A 115 -15.09 6.22 -3.53
N GLU A 116 -15.83 7.05 -4.26
CA GLU A 116 -16.24 6.80 -5.65
C GLU A 116 -15.03 6.73 -6.58
N VAL A 117 -14.09 7.67 -6.43
CA VAL A 117 -12.84 7.69 -7.22
C VAL A 117 -12.01 6.43 -6.93
N ILE A 118 -11.86 6.04 -5.66
CA ILE A 118 -11.16 4.80 -5.29
C ILE A 118 -11.88 3.57 -5.84
N GLN A 119 -13.20 3.50 -5.72
CA GLN A 119 -13.98 2.36 -6.19
C GLN A 119 -13.80 2.17 -7.70
N GLU A 120 -13.90 3.24 -8.49
CA GLU A 120 -13.71 3.20 -9.95
C GLU A 120 -12.27 2.84 -10.30
N THR A 121 -11.30 3.45 -9.62
CA THR A 121 -9.87 3.24 -9.90
C THR A 121 -9.45 1.80 -9.64
N LEU A 122 -9.95 1.16 -8.58
CA LEU A 122 -9.59 -0.21 -8.20
C LEU A 122 -10.41 -1.27 -8.95
N ASP A 123 -11.48 -0.93 -9.68
CA ASP A 123 -12.36 -1.97 -10.27
C ASP A 123 -11.64 -2.85 -11.32
N ARG A 124 -10.60 -2.33 -11.96
CA ARG A 124 -9.70 -3.08 -12.85
C ARG A 124 -8.25 -2.75 -12.52
N ASP A 125 -7.33 -3.51 -13.12
CA ASP A 125 -5.91 -3.21 -13.03
C ASP A 125 -5.66 -1.80 -13.56
N ARG A 126 -5.26 -0.90 -12.66
CA ARG A 126 -4.87 0.47 -12.97
C ARG A 126 -3.38 0.64 -12.71
N PHE A 127 -2.64 0.92 -13.76
CA PHE A 127 -1.22 1.22 -13.69
C PHE A 127 -0.99 2.74 -13.65
N MET A 128 -0.02 3.15 -12.84
CA MET A 128 0.40 4.52 -12.67
C MET A 128 1.93 4.59 -12.71
N SER A 129 2.46 5.59 -13.38
CA SER A 129 3.82 6.08 -13.21
C SER A 129 4.02 6.64 -11.79
N ALA A 130 5.27 6.86 -11.39
CA ALA A 130 5.59 7.51 -10.12
C ALA A 130 4.94 8.91 -9.99
N LEU A 131 4.86 9.67 -11.08
CA LEU A 131 4.24 11.00 -11.10
C LEU A 131 2.71 10.93 -10.98
N GLU A 132 2.07 10.02 -11.69
CA GLU A 132 0.62 9.80 -11.57
C GLU A 132 0.27 9.30 -10.16
N ALA A 133 1.06 8.39 -9.59
CA ALA A 133 0.88 7.93 -8.21
C ALA A 133 1.02 9.07 -7.19
N LYS A 134 1.93 10.02 -7.44
CA LYS A 134 2.05 11.24 -6.62
C LYS A 134 0.81 12.12 -6.74
N GLN A 135 0.35 12.39 -7.98
CA GLN A 135 -0.85 13.20 -8.22
C GLN A 135 -2.10 12.55 -7.63
N PHE A 136 -2.18 11.22 -7.65
CA PHE A 136 -3.29 10.46 -7.08
C PHE A 136 -3.26 10.41 -5.54
N GLY A 137 -2.10 10.68 -4.92
CA GLY A 137 -1.92 10.69 -3.46
C GLY A 137 -1.40 9.39 -2.85
N ILE A 138 -0.95 8.42 -3.65
CA ILE A 138 -0.33 7.17 -3.18
C ILE A 138 1.06 7.42 -2.61
N VAL A 139 1.82 8.33 -3.22
CA VAL A 139 3.13 8.78 -2.72
C VAL A 139 3.15 10.30 -2.60
N ASP A 140 4.04 10.83 -1.77
CA ASP A 140 4.23 12.27 -1.59
C ASP A 140 5.31 12.80 -2.53
N LYS A 141 6.31 11.98 -2.85
CA LYS A 141 7.51 12.39 -3.57
C LYS A 141 7.89 11.41 -4.66
N VAL A 142 8.45 11.96 -5.73
CA VAL A 142 9.22 11.20 -6.72
C VAL A 142 10.65 11.69 -6.61
N GLU A 143 11.55 10.83 -6.16
CA GLU A 143 12.95 11.20 -5.93
C GLU A 143 13.85 10.43 -6.89
N SER A 144 14.71 11.16 -7.60
CA SER A 144 15.88 10.59 -8.27
C SER A 144 17.08 10.94 -7.42
N HIS A 145 17.52 10.02 -6.57
CA HIS A 145 18.73 10.29 -5.81
C HIS A 145 19.94 10.08 -6.71
N GLN A 146 20.59 11.17 -7.15
CA GLN A 146 22.04 11.16 -7.27
C GLN A 146 22.55 10.98 -5.85
N GLY A 147 23.06 9.79 -5.52
CA GLY A 147 23.35 9.40 -4.16
C GLY A 147 24.09 10.49 -3.39
N SER A 148 23.44 11.10 -2.42
CA SER A 148 24.19 11.83 -1.40
C SER A 148 24.90 10.77 -0.57
N VAL A 149 26.18 10.58 -0.87
CA VAL A 149 27.13 10.02 0.09
C VAL A 149 26.91 10.81 1.39
N PRO A 150 26.66 10.15 2.53
CA PRO A 150 26.60 10.85 3.81
C PRO A 150 27.88 11.69 3.96
N GLN A 151 27.74 13.00 4.14
CA GLN A 151 28.88 13.78 4.61
C GLN A 151 29.07 13.41 6.09
N ASP A 152 30.23 12.82 6.38
CA ASP A 152 30.72 12.57 7.73
C ASP A 152 30.74 13.85 8.59
#